data_AF-A0A386RFL8-F1
#
_entry.id   AF-A0A386RFL8-F1
#
_cell.length_a   1.000
_cell.length_b   1.000
_cell.length_c   1.000
_cell.angle_alpha   90.00
_cell.angle_beta   90.00
_cell.angle_gamma   90.00
#
_symmetry.space_group_name_H-M   'P 1'
#
loop_
_entity.id
_entity.type
_entity.pdbx_description
1 polymer ?
#
loop_
_entity_poly.entity_id
_entity_poly.type
_entity_poly.pdbx_seq_one_letter_code
_entity_poly.pdbx_strand_id
1 'polypeptide(L)'
;MTTVGEIAEDQNKHNALGVAGMFNIFSKETNISANTNGNVATKTYHSGNEFGARGKSHNLTATKDVNYIEKIEDIGANAFRAQDQTVVVGKDSDNVQKQGNQVFVNGKRLDHLHAKDLRKEDEIHLGHKYIDIDREFKKLELNSNSFARNKQSEGMQVNFNDMNNRYIDVSNAKKDEFNNIYVDLDAQYLMAPQPITRDCQIVCVNRFFS
;
A
#
# COMPACT_ATOMS: atom_id res chain seq x y z
N MET A 1 12.68 11.84 14.98
CA MET A 1 11.75 11.06 14.15
C MET A 1 11.75 11.73 12.80
N THR A 2 12.18 11.03 11.76
CA THR A 2 11.89 11.46 10.39
C THR A 2 10.37 11.55 10.30
N THR A 3 9.83 12.73 10.03
CA THR A 3 8.38 12.91 10.03
C THR A 3 7.80 12.03 8.93
N VAL A 4 6.57 11.55 9.11
CA VAL A 4 5.87 10.81 8.05
C VAL A 4 5.70 11.67 6.80
N GLY A 5 5.72 13.00 6.96
CA GLY A 5 5.84 13.95 5.85
C GLY A 5 7.11 13.76 5.02
N GLU A 6 8.29 13.63 5.64
CA GLU A 6 9.55 13.43 4.92
C GLU A 6 9.60 12.08 4.18
N ILE A 7 9.08 11.01 4.78
CA ILE A 7 8.98 9.69 4.12
C ILE A 7 7.96 9.74 2.99
N ALA A 8 6.81 10.39 3.20
CA ALA A 8 5.80 10.54 2.16
C ALA A 8 6.30 11.39 0.99
N GLU A 9 7.05 12.45 1.25
CA GLU A 9 7.69 13.25 0.20
C GLU A 9 8.76 12.47 -0.57
N ASP A 10 9.60 11.70 0.13
CA ASP A 10 10.59 10.84 -0.50
C ASP A 10 9.95 9.76 -1.38
N GLN A 11 8.93 9.07 -0.87
CA GLN A 11 8.18 8.09 -1.66
C GLN A 11 7.50 8.73 -2.86
N ASN A 12 6.90 9.92 -2.70
CA ASN A 12 6.29 10.62 -3.84
C ASN A 12 7.31 11.08 -4.90
N LYS A 13 8.59 11.23 -4.54
CA LYS A 13 9.67 11.58 -5.48
C LYS A 13 10.27 10.36 -6.17
N HIS A 14 10.35 9.22 -5.49
CA HIS A 14 11.14 8.06 -5.95
C HIS A 14 10.33 6.78 -6.18
N ASN A 15 9.02 6.78 -5.91
CA ASN A 15 8.14 5.62 -6.08
C ASN A 15 6.91 6.00 -6.93
N ALA A 16 6.67 5.26 -8.01
CA ALA A 16 5.52 5.46 -8.89
C ALA A 16 4.17 5.39 -8.14
N LEU A 17 4.12 4.61 -7.05
CA LEU A 17 2.94 4.47 -6.18
C LEU A 17 2.93 5.45 -5.00
N GLY A 18 3.96 6.29 -4.86
CA GLY A 18 4.09 7.22 -3.74
C GLY A 18 3.93 6.51 -2.39
N VAL A 19 3.22 7.16 -1.47
CA VAL A 19 2.91 6.62 -0.14
C VAL A 19 2.18 5.26 -0.19
N ALA A 20 1.35 5.02 -1.20
CA ALA A 20 0.59 3.77 -1.31
C ALA A 20 1.51 2.56 -1.47
N GLY A 21 2.68 2.74 -2.08
CA GLY A 21 3.69 1.68 -2.24
C GLY A 21 4.29 1.18 -0.92
N MET A 22 4.06 1.87 0.20
CA MET A 22 4.52 1.46 1.53
C MET A 22 3.61 0.41 2.20
N PHE A 23 2.44 0.14 1.63
CA PHE A 23 1.41 -0.69 2.26
C PHE A 23 1.10 -1.93 1.41
N ASN A 24 0.89 -3.07 2.07
CA ASN A 24 0.34 -4.26 1.40
C ASN A 24 -1.11 -4.03 0.94
N ILE A 25 -1.89 -3.31 1.74
CA ILE A 25 -3.26 -2.91 1.40
C ILE A 25 -3.32 -1.38 1.52
N PHE A 26 -3.57 -0.70 0.41
CA PHE A 26 -3.89 0.72 0.38
C PHE A 26 -5.25 0.91 -0.29
N SER A 27 -6.28 1.31 0.46
CA SER A 27 -7.66 1.31 -0.03
C SER A 27 -8.53 2.39 0.60
N LYS A 28 -9.70 2.66 0.01
CA LYS A 28 -10.74 3.46 0.67
C LYS A 28 -11.56 2.59 1.64
N GLU A 29 -11.95 1.41 1.19
CA GLU A 29 -12.78 0.49 1.97
C GLU A 29 -12.06 -0.86 2.05
N THR A 30 -12.02 -1.47 3.24
CA THR A 30 -11.34 -2.75 3.46
C THR A 30 -12.23 -3.76 4.15
N ASN A 31 -12.29 -4.96 3.58
CA ASN A 31 -12.73 -6.19 4.23
C ASN A 31 -11.63 -7.24 4.08
N ILE A 32 -11.17 -7.84 5.18
CA ILE A 32 -10.12 -8.88 5.14
C ILE A 32 -10.75 -10.26 5.35
N SER A 33 -10.94 -11.01 4.28
CA SER A 33 -11.57 -12.34 4.32
C SER A 33 -10.62 -13.48 4.68
N ALA A 34 -9.30 -13.26 4.65
CA ALA A 34 -8.27 -14.23 4.98
C ALA A 34 -7.09 -13.55 5.66
N ASN A 35 -6.30 -14.30 6.43
CA ASN A 35 -5.13 -13.74 7.11
C ASN A 35 -4.16 -13.11 6.10
N THR A 36 -3.85 -11.83 6.30
CA THR A 36 -2.93 -11.08 5.43
C THR A 36 -1.55 -11.00 6.09
N ASN A 37 -0.50 -11.24 5.31
CA ASN A 37 0.87 -10.99 5.74
C ASN A 37 1.31 -9.61 5.26
N GLY A 38 0.85 -8.56 5.93
CA GLY A 38 1.07 -7.20 5.47
C GLY A 38 0.30 -6.13 6.23
N ASN A 39 0.78 -4.91 6.15
CA ASN A 39 0.15 -3.73 6.74
C ASN A 39 -0.99 -3.15 5.89
N VAL A 40 -1.79 -2.31 6.53
CA VAL A 40 -2.99 -1.72 5.97
C VAL A 40 -2.96 -0.20 6.14
N ALA A 41 -3.24 0.52 5.06
CA ALA A 41 -3.68 1.91 5.04
C ALA A 41 -5.08 1.96 4.43
N THR A 42 -6.10 2.32 5.23
CA THR A 42 -7.47 2.41 4.74
C THR A 42 -8.29 3.53 5.35
N LYS A 43 -9.28 4.00 4.59
CA LYS A 43 -10.20 5.04 5.09
C LYS A 43 -11.25 4.41 5.99
N THR A 44 -11.87 3.32 5.55
CA THR A 44 -12.83 2.56 6.35
C THR A 44 -12.40 1.10 6.40
N TYR A 45 -12.16 0.60 7.60
CA TYR A 45 -12.02 -0.82 7.87
C TYR A 45 -13.36 -1.36 8.39
N HIS A 46 -14.02 -2.18 7.57
CA HIS A 46 -15.34 -2.71 7.90
C HIS A 46 -15.24 -3.87 8.88
N SER A 47 -14.50 -4.91 8.52
CA SER A 47 -14.32 -6.12 9.32
C SER A 47 -13.22 -7.00 8.72
N GLY A 48 -12.78 -8.02 9.46
CA GLY A 48 -11.96 -9.07 8.87
C GLY A 48 -11.03 -9.81 9.82
N ASN A 49 -10.26 -10.70 9.21
CA ASN A 49 -9.23 -11.53 9.81
C ASN A 49 -7.94 -10.74 10.15
N GLU A 50 -6.91 -11.46 10.59
CA GLU A 50 -5.65 -10.88 11.03
C GLU A 50 -4.83 -10.29 9.88
N PHE A 51 -4.11 -9.21 10.17
CA PHE A 51 -3.13 -8.58 9.30
C PHE A 51 -1.88 -8.16 10.09
N GLY A 52 -0.86 -7.73 9.35
CA GLY A 52 0.45 -7.36 9.88
C GLY A 52 1.57 -8.23 9.34
N ALA A 53 2.71 -7.60 9.08
CA ALA A 53 3.87 -8.22 8.47
C ALA A 53 4.55 -9.26 9.38
N ARG A 54 5.08 -10.34 8.78
CA ARG A 54 5.89 -11.38 9.42
C ARG A 54 7.35 -11.24 8.99
N GLY A 55 8.27 -11.35 9.95
CA GLY A 55 9.71 -11.38 9.67
C GLY A 55 10.19 -10.08 9.01
N LYS A 56 11.14 -10.17 8.07
CA LYS A 56 11.55 -9.03 7.23
C LYS A 56 10.57 -8.90 6.06
N SER A 57 9.93 -7.75 5.93
CA SER A 57 9.08 -7.39 4.78
C SER A 57 9.56 -6.07 4.18
N HIS A 58 9.38 -5.91 2.87
CA HIS A 58 9.68 -4.65 2.16
C HIS A 58 8.78 -3.50 2.63
N ASN A 59 7.61 -3.82 3.21
CA ASN A 59 6.62 -2.86 3.68
C ASN A 59 6.78 -2.50 5.16
N LEU A 60 7.83 -3.02 5.83
CA LEU A 60 8.22 -2.52 7.14
C LEU A 60 8.96 -1.20 6.95
N THR A 61 8.54 -0.14 7.65
CA THR A 61 9.27 1.11 7.67
C THR A 61 10.53 0.94 8.53
N ALA A 62 11.64 0.48 7.93
CA ALA A 62 13.00 0.27 8.47
C ALA A 62 13.16 -0.54 9.79
N THR A 63 12.16 -0.61 10.67
CA THR A 63 12.19 -1.22 12.01
C THR A 63 10.80 -1.65 12.53
N LYS A 64 9.68 -1.18 11.95
CA LYS A 64 8.32 -1.46 12.46
C LYS A 64 7.27 -1.58 11.36
N ASP A 65 6.19 -2.30 11.66
CA ASP A 65 4.99 -2.38 10.84
C ASP A 65 4.09 -1.17 11.08
N VAL A 66 3.74 -0.41 10.04
CA VAL A 66 2.92 0.81 10.19
C VAL A 66 1.57 0.59 9.55
N ASN A 67 0.51 0.80 10.33
CA ASN A 67 -0.87 0.72 9.87
C ASN A 67 -1.56 2.08 10.06
N TYR A 68 -2.37 2.48 9.08
CA TYR A 68 -3.23 3.66 9.16
C TYR A 68 -4.69 3.26 8.88
N ILE A 69 -5.58 3.54 9.82
CA ILE A 69 -7.00 3.24 9.63
C ILE A 69 -7.81 4.46 10.07
N GLU A 70 -8.34 5.22 9.12
CA GLU A 70 -9.04 6.47 9.44
C GLU A 70 -10.32 6.20 10.27
N LYS A 71 -11.10 5.17 9.91
CA LYS A 71 -12.31 4.73 10.61
C LYS A 71 -12.33 3.20 10.73
N ILE A 72 -12.64 2.69 11.92
CA ILE A 72 -12.86 1.26 12.18
C ILE A 72 -14.33 1.03 12.53
N GLU A 73 -15.03 0.20 11.77
CA GLU A 73 -16.44 -0.17 12.04
C GLU A 73 -16.54 -1.42 12.90
N ASP A 74 -15.83 -2.49 12.54
CA ASP A 74 -15.59 -3.67 13.38
C ASP A 74 -14.17 -4.21 13.18
N ILE A 75 -13.65 -4.92 14.17
CA ILE A 75 -12.32 -5.49 14.15
C ILE A 75 -12.21 -6.71 15.07
N GLY A 76 -11.55 -7.77 14.61
CA GLY A 76 -11.25 -8.93 15.46
C GLY A 76 -10.28 -8.58 16.59
N ALA A 77 -10.38 -9.24 17.73
CA ALA A 77 -9.48 -9.01 18.87
C ALA A 77 -8.00 -9.24 18.51
N ASN A 78 -7.72 -10.19 17.60
CA ASN A 78 -6.40 -10.53 17.11
C ASN A 78 -6.00 -9.83 15.80
N ALA A 79 -6.78 -8.85 15.33
CA ALA A 79 -6.62 -8.31 13.97
C ALA A 79 -5.21 -7.76 13.71
N PHE A 80 -4.62 -7.04 14.66
CA PHE A 80 -3.24 -6.62 14.60
C PHE A 80 -2.34 -7.74 15.09
N ARG A 81 -1.50 -8.32 14.23
CA ARG A 81 -0.62 -9.44 14.60
C ARG A 81 0.85 -9.06 14.74
N ALA A 82 1.30 -7.97 14.13
CA ALA A 82 2.71 -7.60 14.13
C ALA A 82 3.22 -7.33 15.56
N GLN A 83 4.39 -7.89 15.90
CA GLN A 83 4.98 -7.73 17.24
C GLN A 83 5.49 -6.31 17.48
N ASP A 84 6.17 -5.73 16.48
CA ASP A 84 6.66 -4.35 16.49
C ASP A 84 5.87 -3.53 15.47
N GLN A 85 4.95 -2.72 15.98
CA GLN A 85 4.03 -1.96 15.14
C GLN A 85 3.80 -0.53 15.61
N THR A 86 3.24 0.27 14.72
CA THR A 86 2.60 1.54 15.03
C THR A 86 1.28 1.58 14.30
N VAL A 87 0.21 1.77 15.06
CA VAL A 87 -1.15 1.88 14.53
C VAL A 87 -1.57 3.33 14.69
N VAL A 88 -1.87 3.98 13.59
CA VAL A 88 -2.44 5.32 13.58
C VAL A 88 -3.92 5.21 13.21
N VAL A 89 -4.79 5.80 14.03
CA VAL A 89 -6.23 5.89 13.75
C VAL A 89 -6.62 7.33 13.48
N GLY A 90 -7.66 7.54 12.66
CA GLY A 90 -8.15 8.87 12.34
C GLY A 90 -8.63 9.62 13.58
N LYS A 91 -8.64 10.96 13.51
CA LYS A 91 -9.00 11.83 14.63
C LYS A 91 -10.40 11.54 15.21
N ASP A 92 -11.35 11.14 14.37
CA ASP A 92 -12.76 10.91 14.75
C ASP A 92 -13.01 9.45 15.19
N SER A 93 -11.95 8.73 15.59
CA SER A 93 -12.02 7.35 16.11
C SER A 93 -12.37 7.32 17.61
N ASP A 94 -13.53 7.83 17.99
CA ASP A 94 -14.02 7.87 19.38
C ASP A 94 -14.28 6.48 19.97
N ASN A 95 -14.58 5.52 19.09
CA ASN A 95 -14.74 4.12 19.45
C ASN A 95 -13.43 3.43 19.81
N VAL A 96 -12.29 4.06 19.57
CA VAL A 96 -10.96 3.56 19.92
C VAL A 96 -10.49 4.20 21.23
N GLN A 97 -10.28 3.39 22.26
CA GLN A 97 -9.98 3.82 23.61
C GLN A 97 -8.73 3.13 24.17
N LYS A 98 -7.94 3.89 24.93
CA LYS A 98 -6.81 3.38 25.72
C LYS A 98 -7.25 3.27 27.18
N GLN A 99 -7.07 2.11 27.80
CA GLN A 99 -7.29 1.90 29.24
C GLN A 99 -6.02 1.25 29.84
N GLY A 100 -5.21 2.04 30.53
CA GLY A 100 -3.86 1.61 30.91
C GLY A 100 -3.03 1.26 29.67
N ASN A 101 -2.47 0.04 29.63
CA ASN A 101 -1.73 -0.45 28.47
C ASN A 101 -2.60 -1.16 27.42
N GLN A 102 -3.90 -1.31 27.67
CA GLN A 102 -4.82 -2.02 26.78
C GLN A 102 -5.51 -1.06 25.80
N VAL A 103 -5.81 -1.57 24.60
CA VAL A 103 -6.58 -0.86 23.58
C VAL A 103 -7.91 -1.56 23.35
N PHE A 104 -8.97 -0.78 23.23
CA PHE A 104 -10.32 -1.24 22.95
C PHE A 104 -10.85 -0.55 21.69
N VAL A 105 -11.60 -1.30 20.88
CA VAL A 105 -12.36 -0.77 19.74
C VAL A 105 -13.80 -1.24 19.88
N ASN A 106 -14.76 -0.32 19.90
CA ASN A 106 -16.17 -0.63 20.15
C ASN A 106 -16.38 -1.47 21.45
N GLY A 107 -15.58 -1.19 22.50
CA GLY A 107 -15.61 -1.94 23.75
C GLY A 107 -14.96 -3.34 23.71
N LYS A 108 -14.47 -3.79 22.55
CA LYS A 108 -13.73 -5.05 22.38
C LYS A 108 -12.24 -4.82 22.63
N ARG A 109 -11.64 -5.57 23.57
CA ARG A 109 -10.19 -5.51 23.83
C ARG A 109 -9.42 -6.12 22.66
N LEU A 110 -8.35 -5.47 22.24
CA LEU A 110 -7.40 -6.01 21.26
C LEU A 110 -6.26 -6.73 21.98
N ASP A 111 -5.88 -7.90 21.48
CA ASP A 111 -4.97 -8.82 22.18
C ASP A 111 -3.49 -8.46 21.98
N HIS A 112 -3.12 -7.94 20.80
CA HIS A 112 -1.71 -7.61 20.48
C HIS A 112 -1.47 -6.12 20.18
N LEU A 113 -2.46 -5.26 20.43
CA LEU A 113 -2.28 -3.80 20.31
C LEU A 113 -2.22 -3.15 21.69
N HIS A 114 -1.10 -2.51 21.98
CA HIS A 114 -0.88 -1.81 23.25
C HIS A 114 -0.99 -0.30 23.11
N ALA A 115 -1.32 0.38 24.20
CA ALA A 115 -1.54 1.83 24.21
C ALA A 115 -0.31 2.62 23.71
N LYS A 116 0.90 2.11 23.95
CA LYS A 116 2.16 2.71 23.50
C LYS A 116 2.34 2.67 21.97
N ASP A 117 1.69 1.74 21.28
CA ASP A 117 1.83 1.49 19.83
C ASP A 117 0.68 2.13 19.03
N LEU A 118 -0.39 2.54 19.72
CA LEU A 118 -1.51 3.29 19.15
C LEU A 118 -1.28 4.80 19.23
N ARG A 119 -1.52 5.50 18.11
CA ARG A 119 -1.60 6.95 18.01
C ARG A 119 -2.93 7.35 17.39
N LYS A 120 -3.57 8.38 17.94
CA LYS A 120 -4.62 9.09 17.20
C LYS A 120 -3.96 10.14 16.31
N GLU A 121 -4.54 10.39 15.15
CA GLU A 121 -3.99 11.31 14.15
C GLU A 121 -3.75 12.72 14.71
N ASP A 122 -4.65 13.22 15.55
CA ASP A 122 -4.54 14.52 16.23
C ASP A 122 -3.41 14.58 17.28
N GLU A 123 -3.04 13.45 17.89
CA GLU A 123 -1.89 13.35 18.80
C GLU A 123 -0.55 13.59 18.09
N ILE A 124 -0.49 13.39 16.78
CA ILE A 124 0.77 13.39 15.99
C ILE A 124 0.79 14.38 14.83
N HIS A 125 -0.37 14.85 14.38
CA HIS A 125 -0.49 15.71 13.21
C HIS A 125 -1.65 16.72 13.38
N LEU A 126 -1.42 17.73 14.23
CA LEU A 126 -2.42 18.74 14.57
C LEU A 126 -2.92 19.48 13.32
N GLY A 127 -4.22 19.33 13.02
CA GLY A 127 -4.91 20.06 11.95
C GLY A 127 -4.75 19.47 10.54
N HIS A 128 -4.05 18.34 10.39
CA HIS A 128 -3.80 17.72 9.10
C HIS A 128 -3.96 16.19 9.17
N LYS A 129 -4.37 15.56 8.06
CA LYS A 129 -4.42 14.10 8.00
C LYS A 129 -3.01 13.51 8.01
N TYR A 130 -2.81 12.45 8.78
CA TYR A 130 -1.56 11.68 8.79
C TYR A 130 -1.33 11.05 7.42
N ILE A 131 -2.37 10.46 6.83
CA ILE A 131 -2.43 10.07 5.41
C ILE A 131 -3.77 10.52 4.83
N ASP A 132 -3.75 11.43 3.87
CA ASP A 132 -4.96 11.81 3.12
C ASP A 132 -5.19 10.82 1.97
N ILE A 133 -5.88 9.72 2.26
CA ILE A 133 -6.11 8.62 1.31
C ILE A 133 -6.78 9.12 0.02
N ASP A 134 -7.76 10.03 0.11
CA ASP A 134 -8.43 10.56 -1.09
C ASP A 134 -7.46 11.38 -1.96
N ARG A 135 -6.58 12.17 -1.34
CA ARG A 135 -5.53 12.90 -2.04
C ARG A 135 -4.50 11.95 -2.68
N GLU A 136 -4.08 10.90 -1.97
CA GLU A 136 -3.14 9.93 -2.53
C GLU A 136 -3.75 9.14 -3.70
N PHE A 137 -5.03 8.75 -3.63
CA PHE A 137 -5.73 8.14 -4.77
C PHE A 137 -5.78 9.07 -5.99
N LYS A 138 -6.01 10.38 -5.80
CA LYS A 138 -5.94 11.36 -6.89
C LYS A 138 -4.54 11.45 -7.51
N LYS A 139 -3.48 11.38 -6.69
CA LYS A 139 -2.10 11.33 -7.21
C LYS A 139 -1.85 10.06 -8.01
N LEU A 140 -2.30 8.90 -7.52
CA LEU A 140 -2.18 7.63 -8.25
C LEU A 140 -2.90 7.66 -9.60
N GLU A 141 -4.09 8.26 -9.65
CA GLU A 141 -4.83 8.46 -10.90
C GLU A 141 -4.08 9.36 -11.88
N LEU A 142 -3.56 10.50 -11.41
CA LEU A 142 -2.76 11.41 -12.23
C LEU A 142 -1.47 10.74 -12.73
N ASN A 143 -0.77 10.00 -11.86
CA ASN A 143 0.43 9.25 -12.21
C ASN A 143 0.12 8.18 -13.25
N SER A 144 -0.93 7.38 -13.03
CA SER A 144 -1.39 6.36 -13.98
C SER A 144 -1.69 6.95 -15.36
N ASN A 145 -2.46 8.05 -15.40
CA ASN A 145 -2.78 8.75 -16.64
C ASN A 145 -1.54 9.35 -17.33
N SER A 146 -0.56 9.83 -16.55
CA SER A 146 0.70 10.33 -17.08
C SER A 146 1.54 9.19 -17.66
N PHE A 147 1.72 8.10 -16.92
CA PHE A 147 2.47 6.93 -17.35
C PHE A 147 1.87 6.27 -18.59
N ALA A 148 0.53 6.19 -18.68
CA ALA A 148 -0.18 5.65 -19.84
C ALA A 148 0.05 6.43 -21.16
N ARG A 149 0.56 7.67 -21.08
CA ARG A 149 0.90 8.48 -22.27
C ARG A 149 2.33 8.28 -22.76
N ASN A 150 3.17 7.62 -21.97
CA ASN A 150 4.55 7.35 -22.36
C ASN A 150 4.60 6.20 -23.36
N LYS A 151 5.52 6.30 -24.32
CA LYS A 151 5.81 5.20 -25.24
C LYS A 151 6.62 4.13 -24.52
N GLN A 152 6.55 2.91 -25.03
CA GLN A 152 7.43 1.83 -24.59
C GLN A 152 8.91 2.28 -24.60
N SER A 153 9.64 1.97 -23.53
CA SER A 153 11.07 2.23 -23.42
C SER A 153 11.85 1.51 -24.52
N GLU A 154 12.85 2.20 -25.09
CA GLU A 154 13.74 1.64 -26.10
C GLU A 154 14.60 0.52 -25.51
N GLY A 155 14.96 -0.49 -26.32
CA GLY A 155 15.85 -1.59 -25.90
C GLY A 155 15.16 -2.75 -25.18
N MET A 156 13.85 -2.66 -24.98
CA MET A 156 13.03 -3.74 -24.43
C MET A 156 12.78 -4.88 -25.41
N GLN A 157 12.62 -6.10 -24.89
CA GLN A 157 12.16 -7.25 -25.67
C GLN A 157 10.90 -7.84 -25.06
N VAL A 158 9.93 -8.18 -25.92
CA VAL A 158 8.68 -8.83 -25.51
C VAL A 158 8.41 -10.04 -26.39
N ASN A 159 7.92 -11.12 -25.79
CA ASN A 159 7.43 -12.27 -26.52
C ASN A 159 6.11 -12.76 -25.93
N PHE A 160 5.06 -12.69 -26.75
CA PHE A 160 3.74 -13.23 -26.42
C PHE A 160 3.26 -14.27 -27.44
N ASN A 161 4.10 -14.63 -28.42
CA ASN A 161 3.76 -15.56 -29.50
C ASN A 161 3.75 -17.02 -29.01
N ASP A 162 4.59 -17.34 -28.03
CA ASP A 162 4.58 -18.64 -27.35
C ASP A 162 3.86 -18.52 -26.00
N MET A 163 2.68 -19.13 -25.92
CA MET A 163 1.83 -19.10 -24.73
C MET A 163 2.47 -19.79 -23.51
N ASN A 164 3.46 -20.65 -23.71
CA ASN A 164 4.20 -21.32 -22.63
C ASN A 164 5.46 -20.57 -22.19
N ASN A 165 5.98 -19.64 -23.00
CA ASN A 165 7.24 -18.93 -22.76
C ASN A 165 7.07 -17.42 -22.97
N ARG A 166 6.05 -16.85 -22.32
CA ARG A 166 5.71 -15.43 -22.43
C ARG A 166 6.64 -14.61 -21.54
N TYR A 167 7.28 -13.56 -22.08
CA TYR A 167 8.19 -12.73 -21.29
C TYR A 167 8.20 -11.25 -21.67
N ILE A 168 8.64 -10.45 -20.71
CA ILE A 168 9.06 -9.05 -20.89
C ILE A 168 10.46 -8.93 -20.29
N ASP A 169 11.45 -8.68 -21.15
CA ASP A 169 12.85 -8.44 -20.79
C ASP A 169 13.13 -6.93 -20.82
N VAL A 170 13.56 -6.42 -19.67
CA VAL A 170 13.86 -5.00 -19.42
C VAL A 170 15.35 -4.74 -19.18
N SER A 171 16.20 -5.76 -19.29
CA SER A 171 17.64 -5.70 -18.97
C SER A 171 18.38 -4.62 -19.77
N ASN A 172 17.97 -4.40 -21.02
CA ASN A 172 18.54 -3.40 -21.93
C ASN A 172 17.64 -2.17 -22.11
N ALA A 173 16.58 -2.03 -21.30
CA ALA A 173 15.64 -0.93 -21.43
C ALA A 173 16.27 0.40 -21.04
N LYS A 174 16.11 1.42 -21.89
CA LYS A 174 16.48 2.80 -21.54
C LYS A 174 15.50 3.34 -20.51
N LYS A 175 16.07 3.83 -19.41
CA LYS A 175 15.37 4.48 -18.31
C LYS A 175 15.17 5.97 -18.60
N ASP A 176 14.08 6.54 -18.11
CA ASP A 176 13.89 7.99 -18.11
C ASP A 176 14.73 8.68 -17.01
N GLU A 177 14.61 10.01 -16.91
CA GLU A 177 15.31 10.83 -15.90
C GLU A 177 14.92 10.49 -14.44
N PHE A 178 13.79 9.82 -14.25
CA PHE A 178 13.27 9.35 -12.96
C PHE A 178 13.51 7.85 -12.75
N ASN A 179 14.35 7.21 -13.58
CA ASN A 179 14.70 5.80 -13.52
C ASN A 179 13.51 4.84 -13.79
N ASN A 180 12.46 5.30 -14.48
CA ASN A 180 11.32 4.49 -14.89
C ASN A 180 11.59 3.75 -16.21
N ILE A 181 10.95 2.57 -16.35
CA ILE A 181 10.87 1.80 -17.59
C ILE A 181 9.40 1.63 -17.95
N TYR A 182 9.02 2.03 -19.16
CA TYR A 182 7.64 1.98 -19.64
C TYR A 182 7.41 0.77 -20.54
N VAL A 183 6.36 0.00 -20.27
CA VAL A 183 5.96 -1.15 -21.08
C VAL A 183 4.56 -0.93 -21.60
N ASP A 184 4.42 -0.83 -22.92
CA ASP A 184 3.13 -0.73 -23.58
C ASP A 184 2.63 -2.14 -23.88
N LEU A 185 1.57 -2.55 -23.16
CA LEU A 185 1.01 -3.89 -23.25
C LEU A 185 -0.48 -3.81 -23.55
N ASP A 186 -0.90 -4.55 -24.57
CA ASP A 186 -2.31 -4.79 -24.78
C ASP A 186 -2.88 -5.63 -23.62
N ALA A 187 -4.05 -5.23 -23.12
CA ALA A 187 -4.77 -5.90 -22.05
C ALA A 187 -5.00 -7.38 -22.34
N GLN A 188 -5.15 -7.79 -23.61
CA GLN A 188 -5.31 -9.19 -23.99
C GLN A 188 -4.17 -10.08 -23.47
N TYR A 189 -2.94 -9.55 -23.39
CA TYR A 189 -1.79 -10.30 -22.89
C TYR A 189 -1.82 -10.44 -21.36
N LEU A 190 -2.44 -9.53 -20.63
CA LEU A 190 -2.57 -9.62 -19.17
C LEU A 190 -3.73 -10.53 -18.75
N MET A 191 -4.68 -10.79 -19.65
CA MET A 191 -5.84 -11.66 -19.40
C MET A 191 -5.61 -13.13 -19.77
N ALA A 192 -4.50 -13.47 -20.41
CA ALA A 192 -4.23 -14.86 -20.79
C ALA A 192 -3.96 -15.74 -19.54
N PRO A 193 -4.34 -17.03 -19.56
CA PRO A 193 -4.28 -17.89 -18.38
C PRO A 193 -2.84 -18.19 -17.92
N GLN A 194 -1.85 -18.08 -18.81
CA GLN A 194 -0.44 -18.32 -18.50
C GLN A 194 0.24 -17.01 -18.07
N PRO A 195 1.05 -17.04 -17.00
CA PRO A 195 1.76 -15.86 -16.51
C PRO A 195 2.79 -15.34 -17.52
N ILE A 196 3.16 -14.08 -17.38
CA ILE A 196 4.29 -13.47 -18.10
C ILE A 196 5.49 -13.46 -17.16
N THR A 197 6.60 -14.06 -17.58
CA THR A 197 7.87 -14.01 -16.85
C THR A 197 8.48 -12.61 -16.99
N ARG A 198 9.00 -12.06 -15.89
CA ARG A 198 9.58 -10.72 -15.82
C ARG A 198 10.87 -10.75 -15.01
N ASP A 199 11.89 -10.05 -15.48
CA ASP A 199 13.20 -9.99 -14.80
C ASP A 199 13.26 -8.95 -13.66
N CYS A 200 12.19 -8.16 -13.45
CA CYS A 200 12.09 -7.16 -12.39
C CYS A 200 10.62 -6.80 -12.06
N GLN A 201 10.39 -6.00 -11.01
CA GLN A 201 9.11 -5.31 -10.81
C GLN A 201 8.86 -4.35 -11.97
N ILE A 202 7.89 -4.68 -12.81
CA ILE A 202 7.41 -3.84 -13.91
C ILE A 202 6.16 -3.12 -13.45
N VAL A 203 6.14 -1.79 -13.53
CA VAL A 203 4.91 -1.00 -13.44
C VAL A 203 4.12 -1.23 -14.74
N CYS A 204 3.17 -2.16 -14.70
CA CYS A 204 2.26 -2.38 -15.83
C CYS A 204 1.06 -1.44 -15.69
N VAL A 205 0.98 -0.46 -16.57
CA VAL A 205 -0.18 0.44 -16.64
C VAL A 205 -1.13 -0.11 -17.70
N ASN A 206 -2.16 -0.83 -17.25
CA ASN A 206 -3.28 -1.15 -18.13
C ASN A 206 -4.17 0.09 -18.25
N ARG A 207 -4.67 0.38 -19.45
CA ARG A 207 -5.76 1.36 -19.63
C ARG A 207 -7.03 0.80 -19.00
N PHE A 208 -7.22 0.98 -17.69
CA PHE A 208 -8.41 0.54 -16.97
C PHE A 208 -9.53 1.60 -16.91
N PHE A 209 -9.30 2.79 -17.48
CA PHE A 209 -10.30 3.84 -17.52
C PHE A 209 -10.42 4.40 -18.94
N SER A 210 -11.35 3.83 -19.71
CA SER A 210 -12.00 4.47 -20.85
C SER A 210 -13.50 4.28 -20.71
#